data_AF-A0A319CT07-F1
#
_entry.id   AF-A0A319CT07-F1
#
_cell.length_a   1.000
_cell.length_b   1.000
_cell.length_c   1.000
_cell.angle_alpha   90.00
_cell.angle_beta   90.00
_cell.angle_gamma   90.00
#
_symmetry.space_group_name_H-M   'P 1'
#
loop_
_entity.id
_entity.type
_entity.pdbx_description
1 polymer ?
#
loop_
_entity_poly.entity_id
_entity_poly.type
_entity_poly.pdbx_seq_one_letter_code
_entity_poly.pdbx_strand_id
1 'polypeptide(L)'
;MRSIALRLFAFVALIVLAAAWTKEDYEIFRINDELAAAEGPNVTFYDFLGAKPNANQDELSKAYRQKSRLLHPDKVKRSFIANSSKDKSRSKSSKSGVHVNNGPSKREIAAAVKEAHERSARLNTVANILRGPGRERYDHFLKNGFPKWKGTGYYYSRFRPGLGSVLIGLFLVFGGGAHYAALVLGWKRQREFVDRYIRQARRAAWGDESGVRGIPGLDGASAPAPTPAPAPEPEQSAMPMNRRQKRMMDRENRKEGKKGGRATSRNSGTATPTSEPQTEPTGERKKVIAENGKVLIVDSLGNVFLEEETEDGERQEFLLDVDEIQRPTIRDTMVFRLPGWVYSKTVGRLLASNAVDSGAESEEELSEVVEDSTEGTASSARPSKARRRGKRSQRS
;
A
#
# COMPACT_ATOMS: atom_id res chain seq x y z
N MET A 1 38.08 0.39 -11.64
CA MET A 1 37.66 0.38 -13.06
C MET A 1 37.67 -1.02 -13.68
N ARG A 2 38.81 -1.72 -13.81
CA ARG A 2 38.89 -3.05 -14.49
C ARG A 2 37.87 -4.09 -13.98
N SER A 3 37.64 -4.18 -12.67
CA SER A 3 36.64 -5.07 -12.06
C SER A 3 35.18 -4.73 -12.40
N ILE A 4 34.87 -3.45 -12.63
CA ILE A 4 33.53 -2.99 -13.05
C ILE A 4 33.32 -3.34 -14.53
N ALA A 5 34.32 -3.13 -15.38
CA ALA A 5 34.28 -3.52 -16.78
C ALA A 5 34.10 -5.04 -16.95
N LEU A 6 34.81 -5.86 -16.16
CA LEU A 6 34.63 -7.32 -16.15
C LEU A 6 33.22 -7.75 -15.72
N ARG A 7 32.65 -7.12 -14.68
CA ARG A 7 31.27 -7.38 -14.23
C ARG A 7 30.24 -6.97 -15.28
N LEU A 8 30.43 -5.82 -15.93
CA LEU A 8 29.56 -5.37 -17.03
C LEU A 8 29.66 -6.29 -18.25
N PHE A 9 30.87 -6.73 -18.63
CA PHE A 9 31.06 -7.69 -19.71
C PHE A 9 30.40 -9.05 -19.41
N ALA A 10 30.58 -9.58 -18.20
CA ALA A 10 29.89 -10.79 -17.77
C ALA A 10 28.36 -10.63 -17.76
N PHE A 11 27.85 -9.47 -17.33
CA PHE A 11 26.42 -9.17 -17.36
C PHE A 11 25.87 -9.08 -18.80
N VAL A 12 26.60 -8.44 -19.72
CA VAL A 12 26.24 -8.40 -21.15
C VAL A 12 26.31 -9.79 -21.79
N ALA A 13 27.32 -10.60 -21.47
CA ALA A 13 27.41 -11.98 -21.95
C ALA A 13 26.24 -12.85 -21.46
N LEU A 14 25.82 -12.68 -20.19
CA LEU A 14 24.63 -13.34 -19.64
C LEU A 14 23.32 -12.83 -20.30
N ILE A 15 23.23 -11.54 -20.65
CA ILE A 15 22.10 -11.01 -21.42
C ILE A 15 22.04 -11.63 -22.82
N VAL A 16 23.18 -11.77 -23.52
CA VAL A 16 23.23 -12.41 -24.84
C VAL A 16 22.82 -13.89 -24.76
N LEU A 17 23.28 -14.63 -23.74
CA LEU A 17 22.83 -16.01 -23.49
C LEU A 17 21.33 -16.09 -23.14
N ALA A 18 20.79 -15.11 -22.40
CA ALA A 18 19.37 -15.07 -22.06
C ALA A 18 18.48 -14.66 -23.25
N ALA A 19 19.03 -13.93 -24.24
CA ALA A 19 18.36 -13.50 -25.46
C ALA A 19 18.40 -14.55 -26.59
N ALA A 20 18.70 -15.82 -26.29
CA ALA A 20 18.88 -16.89 -27.27
C ALA A 20 17.61 -17.29 -28.06
N TRP A 21 16.42 -16.84 -27.65
CA TRP A 21 15.15 -17.18 -28.32
C TRP A 21 14.44 -15.94 -28.86
N THR A 22 14.01 -16.05 -30.11
CA THR A 22 13.30 -15.02 -30.88
C THR A 22 11.79 -15.16 -30.75
N LYS A 23 11.02 -14.12 -31.10
CA LYS A 23 9.55 -14.08 -30.97
C LYS A 23 8.86 -15.29 -31.60
N GLU A 24 9.32 -15.76 -32.76
CA GLU A 24 8.70 -16.89 -33.46
C GLU A 24 8.95 -18.21 -32.72
N ASP A 25 10.07 -18.34 -31.99
CA ASP A 25 10.36 -19.52 -31.18
C ASP A 25 9.38 -19.62 -30.00
N TYR A 26 9.06 -18.50 -29.35
CA TYR A 26 8.00 -18.44 -28.32
C TYR A 26 6.63 -18.83 -28.87
N GLU A 27 6.29 -18.43 -30.09
CA GLU A 27 5.03 -18.79 -30.74
C GLU A 27 4.98 -20.31 -31.00
N ILE A 28 6.08 -20.90 -31.48
CA ILE A 28 6.21 -22.36 -31.65
C ILE A 28 6.06 -23.08 -30.29
N PHE A 29 6.79 -22.66 -29.25
CA PHE A 29 6.73 -23.28 -27.92
C PHE A 29 5.33 -23.19 -27.32
N ARG A 30 4.68 -22.03 -27.42
CA ARG A 30 3.32 -21.82 -26.94
C ARG A 30 2.32 -22.74 -27.63
N ILE A 31 2.37 -22.82 -28.97
CA ILE A 31 1.45 -23.67 -29.74
C ILE A 31 1.70 -25.15 -29.46
N ASN A 32 2.96 -25.56 -29.24
CA ASN A 32 3.30 -26.91 -28.81
C ASN A 32 2.72 -27.26 -27.43
N ASP A 33 2.85 -26.35 -26.44
CA ASP A 33 2.25 -26.51 -25.11
C ASP A 33 0.71 -26.52 -25.15
N GLU A 34 0.08 -25.64 -25.96
CA GLU A 34 -1.37 -25.62 -26.17
C GLU A 34 -1.88 -26.90 -26.86
N LEU A 35 -1.11 -27.46 -27.80
CA LEU A 35 -1.44 -28.72 -28.48
C LEU A 35 -1.29 -29.92 -27.54
N ALA A 36 -0.20 -29.99 -26.78
CA ALA A 36 0.05 -31.03 -25.79
C ALA A 36 -1.01 -31.06 -24.69
N ALA A 37 -1.54 -29.89 -24.30
CA ALA A 37 -2.62 -29.77 -23.31
C ALA A 37 -4.01 -30.17 -23.87
N ALA A 38 -4.23 -30.10 -25.19
CA ALA A 38 -5.54 -30.33 -25.81
C ALA A 38 -5.68 -31.72 -26.46
N GLU A 39 -4.65 -32.20 -27.15
CA GLU A 39 -4.66 -33.49 -27.89
C GLU A 39 -3.79 -34.57 -27.22
N GLY A 40 -2.94 -34.19 -26.26
CA GLY A 40 -2.05 -35.09 -25.52
C GLY A 40 -0.55 -34.91 -25.86
N PRO A 41 0.35 -35.41 -25.00
CA PRO A 41 1.78 -35.04 -25.02
C PRO A 41 2.58 -35.56 -26.22
N ASN A 42 2.03 -36.52 -26.99
CA ASN A 42 2.73 -37.20 -28.08
C ASN A 42 2.29 -36.71 -29.49
N VAL A 43 1.44 -35.68 -29.57
CA VAL A 43 0.89 -35.19 -30.85
C VAL A 43 1.79 -34.10 -31.42
N THR A 44 2.48 -34.38 -32.53
CA THR A 44 3.28 -33.37 -33.24
C THR A 44 2.41 -32.47 -34.13
N PHE A 45 2.99 -31.37 -34.64
CA PHE A 45 2.33 -30.50 -35.62
C PHE A 45 1.99 -31.25 -36.91
N TYR A 46 2.85 -32.20 -37.29
CA TYR A 46 2.65 -33.07 -38.45
C TYR A 46 1.47 -34.03 -38.25
N ASP A 47 1.36 -34.67 -37.09
CA ASP A 47 0.23 -35.56 -36.75
C ASP A 47 -1.10 -34.79 -36.66
N PHE A 48 -1.08 -33.63 -36.02
CA PHE A 48 -2.24 -32.74 -35.91
C PHE A 48 -2.74 -32.28 -37.28
N LEU A 49 -1.82 -31.92 -38.19
CA LEU A 49 -2.15 -31.60 -39.59
C LEU A 49 -2.50 -32.85 -40.42
N GLY A 50 -2.06 -34.04 -40.01
CA GLY A 50 -2.21 -35.28 -40.77
C GLY A 50 -1.30 -35.35 -42.00
N ALA A 51 -0.08 -34.80 -41.89
CA ALA A 51 0.95 -34.84 -42.92
C ALA A 51 2.22 -35.51 -42.38
N LYS A 52 3.12 -35.97 -43.26
CA LYS A 52 4.41 -36.53 -42.85
C LYS A 52 5.45 -35.42 -42.59
N PRO A 53 6.45 -35.61 -41.71
CA PRO A 53 7.51 -34.63 -41.49
C PRO A 53 8.30 -34.24 -42.76
N ASN A 54 8.41 -35.15 -43.74
CA ASN A 54 9.05 -34.92 -45.02
C ASN A 54 8.10 -34.45 -46.14
N ALA A 55 6.86 -34.07 -45.83
CA ALA A 55 5.87 -33.67 -46.83
C ALA A 55 6.24 -32.36 -47.55
N ASN A 56 5.86 -32.26 -48.82
CA ASN A 56 6.04 -31.05 -49.63
C ASN A 56 5.01 -29.96 -49.26
N GLN A 57 5.30 -28.70 -49.60
CA GLN A 57 4.47 -27.53 -49.34
C GLN A 57 3.03 -27.66 -49.88
N ASP A 58 2.87 -28.28 -51.05
CA ASP A 58 1.55 -28.55 -51.64
C ASP A 58 0.77 -29.62 -50.87
N GLU A 59 1.46 -30.60 -50.29
CA GLU A 59 0.85 -31.65 -49.47
C GLU A 59 0.39 -31.08 -48.12
N LEU A 60 1.22 -30.25 -47.48
CA LEU A 60 0.82 -29.47 -46.29
C LEU A 60 -0.38 -28.56 -46.59
N SER A 61 -0.44 -28.00 -47.81
CA SER A 61 -1.57 -27.19 -48.26
C SER A 61 -2.84 -28.00 -48.50
N LYS A 62 -2.74 -29.21 -49.06
CA LYS A 62 -3.86 -30.16 -49.21
C LYS A 62 -4.36 -30.68 -47.86
N ALA A 63 -3.45 -31.13 -46.97
CA ALA A 63 -3.77 -31.64 -45.64
C ALA A 63 -4.49 -30.61 -44.77
N TYR A 64 -4.01 -29.35 -44.77
CA TYR A 64 -4.71 -28.23 -44.13
C TYR A 64 -6.12 -28.02 -44.66
N ARG A 65 -6.31 -27.98 -46.00
CA ARG A 65 -7.64 -27.79 -46.60
C ARG A 65 -8.59 -28.91 -46.18
N GLN A 66 -8.10 -30.15 -46.06
CA GLN A 66 -8.87 -31.29 -45.58
C GLN A 66 -9.23 -31.17 -44.08
N LYS A 67 -8.24 -30.94 -43.20
CA LYS A 67 -8.47 -30.79 -41.75
C LYS A 67 -9.32 -29.56 -41.40
N SER A 68 -9.08 -28.42 -42.05
CA SER A 68 -9.87 -27.19 -41.87
C SER A 68 -11.36 -27.42 -42.19
N ARG A 69 -11.66 -28.11 -43.30
CA ARG A 69 -13.03 -28.51 -43.65
C ARG A 69 -13.67 -29.50 -42.67
N LEU A 70 -12.89 -30.21 -41.84
CA LEU A 70 -13.40 -31.12 -40.81
C LEU A 70 -13.64 -30.39 -39.48
N LEU A 71 -12.70 -29.52 -39.09
CA LEU A 71 -12.71 -28.81 -37.79
C LEU A 71 -13.45 -27.47 -37.80
N HIS A 72 -13.96 -27.02 -38.95
CA HIS A 72 -14.70 -25.76 -39.06
C HIS A 72 -15.92 -25.74 -38.11
N PRO A 73 -16.12 -24.67 -37.30
CA PRO A 73 -17.12 -24.64 -36.23
C PRO A 73 -18.55 -24.91 -36.69
N ASP A 74 -18.95 -24.44 -37.88
CA ASP A 74 -20.27 -24.75 -38.44
C ASP A 74 -20.44 -26.24 -38.78
N LYS A 75 -19.39 -26.91 -39.29
CA LYS A 75 -19.47 -28.34 -39.56
C LYS A 75 -19.52 -29.14 -38.27
N VAL A 76 -18.72 -28.77 -37.26
CA VAL A 76 -18.77 -29.39 -35.93
C VAL A 76 -20.14 -29.19 -35.27
N LYS A 77 -20.75 -28.00 -35.38
CA LYS A 77 -22.12 -27.73 -34.92
C LYS A 77 -23.12 -28.68 -35.56
N ARG A 78 -23.08 -28.84 -36.89
CA ARG A 78 -23.97 -29.72 -37.65
C ARG A 78 -23.76 -31.19 -37.28
N SER A 79 -22.51 -31.66 -37.17
CA SER A 79 -22.22 -33.05 -36.78
C SER A 79 -22.56 -33.35 -35.33
N PHE A 80 -22.38 -32.39 -34.41
CA PHE A 80 -22.75 -32.55 -33.00
C PHE A 80 -24.26 -32.75 -32.82
N ILE A 81 -25.07 -31.94 -33.52
CA ILE A 81 -26.54 -32.08 -33.54
C ILE A 81 -26.95 -33.42 -34.16
N ALA A 82 -26.32 -33.83 -35.27
CA ALA A 82 -26.64 -35.08 -35.97
C ALA A 82 -26.19 -36.35 -35.21
N ASN A 83 -25.10 -36.30 -34.45
CA ASN A 83 -24.65 -37.41 -33.62
C ASN A 83 -25.54 -37.56 -32.38
N SER A 84 -25.87 -36.45 -31.71
CA SER A 84 -26.74 -36.44 -30.53
C SER A 84 -28.14 -37.03 -30.79
N SER A 85 -28.70 -36.85 -31.99
CA SER A 85 -29.95 -37.50 -32.38
C SER A 85 -29.81 -38.98 -32.74
N LYS A 86 -28.62 -39.43 -33.19
CA LYS A 86 -28.34 -40.81 -33.59
C LYS A 86 -28.04 -41.74 -32.42
N ASP A 87 -27.38 -41.26 -31.36
CA ASP A 87 -27.10 -42.10 -30.19
C ASP A 87 -28.38 -42.44 -29.42
N LYS A 88 -29.34 -41.50 -29.37
CA LYS A 88 -30.66 -41.72 -28.76
C LYS A 88 -31.60 -42.63 -29.55
N SER A 89 -31.38 -42.83 -30.86
CA SER A 89 -32.16 -43.82 -31.62
C SER A 89 -31.67 -45.25 -31.42
N ARG A 90 -30.41 -45.43 -30.99
CA ARG A 90 -29.83 -46.73 -30.61
C ARG A 90 -30.20 -47.17 -29.19
N SER A 91 -30.47 -46.25 -28.27
CA SER A 91 -30.83 -46.57 -26.87
C SER A 91 -32.32 -46.94 -26.66
N LYS A 92 -32.97 -47.55 -27.65
CA LYS A 92 -34.42 -47.81 -27.63
C LYS A 92 -34.76 -49.01 -26.73
N SER A 93 -35.03 -48.73 -25.45
CA SER A 93 -35.70 -49.67 -24.55
C SER A 93 -37.10 -50.01 -25.06
N SER A 94 -37.54 -51.26 -24.93
CA SER A 94 -38.74 -51.81 -25.59
C SER A 94 -40.10 -51.39 -25.00
N LYS A 95 -40.14 -50.41 -24.10
CA LYS A 95 -41.40 -49.92 -23.51
C LYS A 95 -42.08 -48.89 -24.40
N SER A 96 -43.33 -49.17 -24.75
CA SER A 96 -44.20 -48.25 -25.49
C SER A 96 -44.53 -47.01 -24.65
N GLY A 97 -43.99 -45.87 -25.05
CA GLY A 97 -44.20 -44.57 -24.41
C GLY A 97 -43.69 -43.45 -25.30
N VAL A 98 -44.36 -42.29 -25.28
CA VAL A 98 -44.02 -41.14 -26.13
C VAL A 98 -42.78 -40.43 -25.58
N HIS A 99 -41.61 -40.94 -25.93
CA HIS A 99 -40.33 -40.30 -25.63
C HIS A 99 -40.06 -39.15 -26.61
N VAL A 100 -40.30 -37.91 -26.16
CA VAL A 100 -39.89 -36.70 -26.89
C VAL A 100 -38.36 -36.62 -26.89
N ASN A 101 -37.76 -36.75 -28.09
CA ASN A 101 -36.31 -36.66 -28.24
C ASN A 101 -35.85 -35.19 -28.18
N ASN A 102 -35.60 -34.69 -26.97
CA ASN A 102 -34.96 -33.39 -26.77
C ASN A 102 -33.52 -33.44 -27.31
N GLY A 103 -33.20 -32.59 -28.29
CA GLY A 103 -31.84 -32.45 -28.83
C GLY A 103 -30.82 -31.93 -27.80
N PRO A 104 -29.54 -31.79 -28.19
CA PRO A 104 -28.51 -31.31 -27.29
C PRO A 104 -28.80 -29.87 -26.83
N SER A 105 -28.41 -29.52 -25.60
CA SER A 105 -28.75 -28.21 -25.06
C SER A 105 -28.02 -27.08 -25.79
N LYS A 106 -28.62 -25.88 -25.81
CA LYS A 106 -27.97 -24.69 -26.41
C LYS A 106 -26.58 -24.41 -25.80
N ARG A 107 -26.36 -24.79 -24.53
CA ARG A 107 -25.08 -24.65 -23.83
C ARG A 107 -24.04 -25.66 -24.32
N GLU A 108 -24.42 -26.93 -24.49
CA GLU A 108 -23.54 -27.95 -25.09
C GLU A 108 -23.13 -27.58 -26.52
N ILE A 109 -24.09 -27.16 -27.35
CA ILE A 109 -23.81 -26.72 -28.73
C ILE A 109 -22.84 -25.53 -28.73
N ALA A 110 -23.03 -24.54 -27.84
CA ALA A 110 -22.13 -23.40 -27.74
C ALA A 110 -20.72 -23.79 -27.25
N ALA A 111 -20.60 -24.73 -26.31
CA ALA A 111 -19.33 -25.24 -25.84
C ALA A 111 -18.56 -25.99 -26.96
N ALA A 112 -19.23 -26.91 -27.67
CA ALA A 112 -18.65 -27.64 -28.79
C ALA A 112 -18.22 -26.70 -29.94
N VAL A 113 -19.00 -25.66 -30.23
CA VAL A 113 -18.64 -24.62 -31.22
C VAL A 113 -17.44 -23.79 -30.77
N LYS A 114 -17.33 -23.46 -29.47
CA LYS A 114 -16.16 -22.76 -28.91
C LYS A 114 -14.89 -23.60 -29.01
N GLU A 115 -14.97 -24.87 -28.63
CA GLU A 115 -13.85 -25.81 -28.73
C GLU A 115 -13.40 -25.99 -30.18
N ALA A 116 -14.34 -26.16 -31.12
CA ALA A 116 -14.05 -26.20 -32.56
C ALA A 116 -13.38 -24.92 -33.06
N HIS A 117 -13.83 -23.75 -32.59
CA HIS A 117 -13.21 -22.47 -32.95
C HIS A 117 -11.75 -22.40 -32.47
N GLU A 118 -11.49 -22.73 -31.19
CA GLU A 118 -10.13 -22.79 -30.64
C GLU A 118 -9.24 -23.81 -31.40
N ARG A 119 -9.75 -25.01 -31.64
CA ARG A 119 -9.03 -26.08 -32.36
C ARG A 119 -8.74 -25.69 -33.81
N SER A 120 -9.65 -24.94 -34.46
CA SER A 120 -9.44 -24.39 -35.81
C SER A 120 -8.40 -23.25 -35.84
N ALA A 121 -8.32 -22.43 -34.78
CA ALA A 121 -7.30 -21.39 -34.65
C ALA A 121 -5.89 -21.99 -34.42
N ARG A 122 -5.79 -23.06 -33.60
CA ARG A 122 -4.56 -23.86 -33.46
C ARG A 122 -4.16 -24.50 -34.80
N LEU A 123 -5.11 -25.02 -35.58
CA LEU A 123 -4.81 -25.57 -36.92
C LEU A 123 -4.26 -24.49 -37.89
N ASN A 124 -4.84 -23.29 -37.90
CA ASN A 124 -4.36 -22.20 -38.75
C ASN A 124 -2.93 -21.78 -38.38
N THR A 125 -2.66 -21.56 -37.08
CA THR A 125 -1.31 -21.21 -36.60
C THR A 125 -0.27 -22.31 -36.90
N VAL A 126 -0.57 -23.58 -36.59
CA VAL A 126 0.29 -24.72 -36.95
C VAL A 126 0.56 -24.79 -38.45
N ALA A 127 -0.47 -24.62 -39.30
CA ALA A 127 -0.31 -24.68 -40.74
C ALA A 127 0.53 -23.50 -41.29
N ASN A 128 0.45 -22.32 -40.68
CA ASN A 128 1.28 -21.18 -41.07
C ASN A 128 2.74 -21.35 -40.63
N ILE A 129 3.00 -21.97 -39.47
CA ILE A 129 4.35 -22.34 -39.02
C ILE A 129 4.96 -23.37 -40.00
N LEU A 130 4.25 -24.47 -40.27
CA LEU A 130 4.76 -25.55 -41.14
C LEU A 130 4.90 -25.15 -42.61
N ARG A 131 4.16 -24.15 -43.08
CA ARG A 131 4.33 -23.57 -44.42
C ARG A 131 5.38 -22.46 -44.51
N GLY A 132 5.68 -21.80 -43.40
CA GLY A 132 6.60 -20.68 -43.34
C GLY A 132 8.03 -21.10 -43.01
N PRO A 133 8.94 -20.12 -42.85
CA PRO A 133 10.30 -20.37 -42.35
C PRO A 133 10.32 -20.92 -40.91
N GLY A 134 9.19 -20.87 -40.19
CA GLY A 134 9.03 -21.50 -38.88
C GLY A 134 9.16 -23.03 -38.90
N ARG A 135 9.01 -23.69 -40.06
CA ARG A 135 9.18 -25.15 -40.19
C ARG A 135 10.57 -25.62 -39.79
N GLU A 136 11.62 -24.96 -40.26
CA GLU A 136 13.01 -25.35 -39.96
C GLU A 136 13.32 -25.23 -38.46
N ARG A 137 12.81 -24.16 -37.83
CA ARG A 137 12.93 -23.95 -36.38
C ARG A 137 12.14 -25.01 -35.60
N TYR A 138 10.93 -25.32 -36.04
CA TYR A 138 10.14 -26.42 -35.46
C TYR A 138 10.86 -27.77 -35.56
N ASP A 139 11.39 -28.10 -36.73
CA ASP A 139 12.12 -29.35 -36.98
C ASP A 139 13.44 -29.43 -36.17
N HIS A 140 14.09 -28.29 -35.93
CA HIS A 140 15.22 -28.19 -35.01
C HIS A 140 14.81 -28.54 -33.56
N PHE A 141 13.74 -27.95 -33.03
CA PHE A 141 13.24 -28.28 -31.69
C PHE A 141 12.63 -29.68 -31.59
N LEU A 142 12.09 -30.23 -32.67
CA LEU A 142 11.61 -31.61 -32.72
C LEU A 142 12.75 -32.63 -32.63
N LYS A 143 13.93 -32.31 -33.20
CA LYS A 143 15.15 -33.16 -33.11
C LYS A 143 15.91 -32.97 -31.80
N ASN A 144 16.06 -31.73 -31.34
CA ASN A 144 16.91 -31.38 -30.19
C ASN A 144 16.14 -31.32 -28.86
N GLY A 145 14.80 -31.39 -28.91
CA GLY A 145 13.92 -31.28 -27.75
C GLY A 145 13.39 -29.86 -27.52
N PHE A 146 12.18 -29.78 -26.99
CA PHE A 146 11.54 -28.51 -26.63
C PHE A 146 11.97 -28.05 -25.23
N PRO A 147 12.31 -26.76 -25.03
CA PRO A 147 12.55 -26.22 -23.69
C PRO A 147 11.25 -26.24 -22.87
N LYS A 148 11.31 -26.66 -21.60
CA LYS A 148 10.14 -26.76 -20.70
C LYS A 148 9.62 -25.40 -20.20
N TRP A 149 9.82 -24.30 -20.93
CA TRP A 149 9.45 -22.96 -20.47
C TRP A 149 7.95 -22.71 -20.58
N LYS A 150 7.27 -22.58 -19.44
CA LYS A 150 5.84 -22.23 -19.36
C LYS A 150 5.52 -20.74 -19.59
N GLY A 151 6.48 -19.96 -20.10
CA GLY A 151 6.39 -18.52 -20.33
C GLY A 151 6.19 -17.68 -19.06
N THR A 152 6.04 -16.37 -19.23
CA THR A 152 5.58 -15.48 -18.14
C THR A 152 4.08 -15.65 -17.85
N GLY A 153 3.31 -16.13 -18.83
CA GLY A 153 1.88 -16.46 -18.71
C GLY A 153 1.58 -17.42 -17.56
N TYR A 154 2.51 -18.32 -17.22
CA TYR A 154 2.41 -19.23 -16.07
C TYR A 154 2.22 -18.51 -14.73
N TYR A 155 2.91 -17.38 -14.51
CA TYR A 155 2.77 -16.61 -13.28
C TYR A 155 1.34 -16.06 -13.14
N TYR A 156 0.77 -15.55 -14.23
CA TYR A 156 -0.60 -15.00 -14.26
C TYR A 156 -1.70 -16.08 -14.25
N SER A 157 -1.42 -17.28 -14.77
CA SER A 157 -2.39 -18.38 -14.72
C SER A 157 -2.45 -19.04 -13.35
N ARG A 158 -1.30 -19.16 -12.66
CA ARG A 158 -1.20 -19.80 -11.33
C ARG A 158 -1.46 -18.85 -10.17
N PHE A 159 -0.94 -17.62 -10.21
CA PHE A 159 -1.12 -16.62 -9.16
C PHE A 159 -2.17 -15.58 -9.57
N ARG A 160 -3.41 -15.82 -9.13
CA ARG A 160 -4.50 -14.84 -9.22
C ARG A 160 -4.70 -14.22 -7.83
N PRO A 161 -4.08 -13.06 -7.53
CA PRO A 161 -4.19 -12.45 -6.21
C PRO A 161 -5.66 -12.11 -5.91
N GLY A 162 -6.23 -12.76 -4.90
CA GLY A 162 -7.56 -12.42 -4.39
C GLY A 162 -7.57 -11.08 -3.67
N LEU A 163 -8.75 -10.49 -3.49
CA LEU A 163 -8.94 -9.17 -2.88
C LEU A 163 -8.14 -8.99 -1.57
N GLY A 164 -8.18 -9.98 -0.67
CA GLY A 164 -7.41 -9.95 0.58
C GLY A 164 -5.89 -9.83 0.38
N SER A 165 -5.32 -10.56 -0.58
CA SER A 165 -3.88 -10.47 -0.89
C SER A 165 -3.50 -9.11 -1.50
N VAL A 166 -4.38 -8.51 -2.29
CA VAL A 166 -4.19 -7.15 -2.84
C VAL A 166 -4.26 -6.12 -1.71
N LEU A 167 -5.24 -6.23 -0.81
CA LEU A 167 -5.39 -5.32 0.34
C LEU A 167 -4.20 -5.41 1.31
N ILE A 168 -3.70 -6.62 1.60
CA ILE A 168 -2.49 -6.81 2.43
C ILE A 168 -1.26 -6.23 1.73
N GLY A 169 -1.08 -6.47 0.43
CA GLY A 169 0.01 -5.88 -0.35
C GLY A 169 -0.03 -4.35 -0.35
N LEU A 170 -1.20 -3.77 -0.61
CA LEU A 170 -1.44 -2.33 -0.58
C LEU A 170 -1.16 -1.75 0.81
N PHE A 171 -1.59 -2.43 1.87
CA PHE A 171 -1.35 -2.03 3.25
C PHE A 171 0.14 -2.04 3.61
N LEU A 172 0.90 -3.05 3.21
CA LEU A 172 2.35 -3.10 3.43
C LEU A 172 3.10 -2.03 2.63
N VAL A 173 2.70 -1.77 1.38
CA VAL A 173 3.33 -0.74 0.53
C VAL A 173 3.03 0.67 1.05
N PHE A 174 1.76 1.01 1.28
CA PHE A 174 1.36 2.36 1.66
C PHE A 174 1.48 2.61 3.17
N GLY A 175 0.94 1.72 4.00
CA GLY A 175 1.01 1.83 5.47
C GLY A 175 2.39 1.50 6.06
N GLY A 176 3.25 0.82 5.30
CA GLY A 176 4.64 0.54 5.64
C GLY A 176 5.59 1.49 4.91
N GLY A 177 5.92 1.16 3.66
CA GLY A 177 6.96 1.86 2.88
C GLY A 177 6.70 3.35 2.67
N ALA A 178 5.54 3.72 2.10
CA ALA A 178 5.22 5.12 1.82
C ALA A 178 5.01 5.93 3.12
N HIS A 179 4.37 5.34 4.14
CA HIS A 179 4.22 5.97 5.45
C HIS A 179 5.58 6.19 6.14
N TYR A 180 6.51 5.23 6.08
CA TYR A 180 7.87 5.43 6.59
C TYR A 180 8.60 6.56 5.86
N ALA A 181 8.49 6.64 4.53
CA ALA A 181 9.05 7.73 3.74
C ALA A 181 8.45 9.10 4.15
N ALA A 182 7.14 9.16 4.41
CA ALA A 182 6.47 10.36 4.91
C ALA A 182 6.96 10.76 6.31
N LEU A 183 7.14 9.80 7.24
CA LEU A 183 7.72 10.05 8.56
C LEU A 183 9.15 10.58 8.46
N VAL A 184 10.00 9.97 7.63
CA VAL A 184 11.39 10.41 7.42
C VAL A 184 11.45 11.81 6.80
N LEU A 185 10.55 12.13 5.86
CA LEU A 185 10.47 13.46 5.25
C LEU A 185 9.96 14.51 6.24
N GLY A 186 8.98 14.14 7.09
CA GLY A 186 8.50 14.97 8.20
C GLY A 186 9.60 15.28 9.20
N TRP A 187 10.34 14.26 9.66
CA TRP A 187 11.50 14.39 10.55
C TRP A 187 12.57 15.32 9.98
N LYS A 188 12.97 15.13 8.70
CA LYS A 188 13.91 16.04 8.03
C LYS A 188 13.41 17.48 8.02
N ARG A 189 12.17 17.71 7.60
CA ARG A 189 11.57 19.05 7.52
C ARG A 189 11.45 19.72 8.89
N GLN A 190 11.15 18.96 9.94
CA GLN A 190 11.09 19.48 11.32
C GLN A 190 12.48 19.86 11.82
N ARG A 191 13.49 19.01 11.58
CA ARG A 191 14.88 19.27 11.95
C ARG A 191 15.44 20.50 11.23
N GLU A 192 15.19 20.63 9.93
CA GLU A 192 15.52 21.83 9.14
C GLU A 192 14.78 23.09 9.60
N PHE A 193 13.52 22.97 10.05
CA PHE A 193 12.74 24.09 10.55
C PHE A 193 13.34 24.63 11.87
N VAL A 194 13.56 23.76 12.84
CA VAL A 194 14.13 24.13 14.15
C VAL A 194 15.54 24.71 13.98
N ASP A 195 16.39 24.09 13.18
CA ASP A 195 17.74 24.58 12.87
C ASP A 195 17.73 25.97 12.19
N ARG A 196 16.87 26.21 11.19
CA ARG A 196 16.71 27.56 10.61
C ARG A 196 16.27 28.58 11.66
N TYR A 197 15.34 28.21 12.53
CA TYR A 197 14.74 29.08 13.53
C TYR A 197 15.75 29.45 14.64
N ILE A 198 16.54 28.50 15.13
CA ILE A 198 17.71 28.72 16.00
C ILE A 198 18.71 29.67 15.33
N ARG A 199 19.03 29.43 14.05
CA ARG A 199 19.96 30.28 13.28
C ARG A 199 19.43 31.68 12.98
N GLN A 200 18.12 31.92 13.01
CA GLN A 200 17.53 33.26 12.96
C GLN A 200 17.61 33.94 14.34
N ALA A 201 17.24 33.22 15.41
CA ALA A 201 17.27 33.74 16.78
C ALA A 201 18.68 34.20 17.20
N ARG A 202 19.71 33.37 16.95
CA ARG A 202 21.12 33.71 17.24
C ARG A 202 21.55 35.00 16.53
N ARG A 203 21.26 35.13 15.23
CA ARG A 203 21.57 36.34 14.44
C ARG A 203 20.89 37.59 15.00
N ALA A 204 19.62 37.49 15.38
CA ALA A 204 18.86 38.61 15.91
C ALA A 204 19.33 39.03 17.32
N ALA A 205 19.86 38.10 18.12
CA ALA A 205 20.39 38.39 19.46
C ALA A 205 21.82 38.96 19.44
N TRP A 206 22.69 38.43 18.58
CA TRP A 206 24.15 38.65 18.65
C TRP A 206 24.81 39.16 17.36
N GLY A 207 24.07 39.26 16.24
CA GLY A 207 24.61 39.61 14.93
C GLY A 207 25.05 38.40 14.11
N ASP A 208 25.52 38.63 12.89
CA ASP A 208 25.90 37.54 11.97
C ASP A 208 27.26 36.93 12.36
N GLU A 209 27.25 35.77 13.02
CA GLU A 209 28.46 35.06 13.49
C GLU A 209 29.28 34.38 12.36
N SER A 210 29.35 35.00 11.19
CA SER A 210 30.32 34.65 10.14
C SER A 210 31.69 35.34 10.34
N GLY A 211 31.81 36.20 11.37
CA GLY A 211 33.04 36.91 11.72
C GLY A 211 33.32 36.95 13.22
N VAL A 212 34.21 36.06 13.68
CA VAL A 212 35.09 36.12 14.86
C VAL A 212 34.81 37.25 15.89
N ARG A 213 34.16 36.91 17.01
CA ARG A 213 34.04 37.78 18.18
C ARG A 213 35.33 37.74 19.01
N GLY A 214 36.28 38.65 18.78
CA GLY A 214 37.57 38.58 19.51
C GLY A 214 38.64 39.67 19.37
N ILE A 215 38.44 40.78 18.63
CA ILE A 215 39.44 41.86 18.53
C ILE A 215 38.80 43.24 18.71
N PRO A 216 39.11 43.99 19.78
CA PRO A 216 38.72 45.39 19.91
C PRO A 216 39.54 46.28 18.96
N GLY A 217 38.89 47.16 18.20
CA GLY A 217 39.55 48.28 17.51
C GLY A 217 39.60 48.26 15.97
N LEU A 218 38.73 47.52 15.28
CA LEU A 218 38.64 47.51 13.81
C LEU A 218 37.24 47.86 13.26
N ASP A 219 36.65 48.95 13.78
CA ASP A 219 35.50 49.61 13.15
C ASP A 219 35.93 50.42 11.91
N GLY A 220 36.34 49.69 10.87
CA GLY A 220 36.74 50.22 9.57
C GLY A 220 35.51 50.66 8.75
N ALA A 221 35.10 51.90 8.95
CA ALA A 221 34.11 52.68 8.19
C ALA A 221 33.51 52.06 6.91
N SER A 222 32.18 51.85 6.93
CA SER A 222 31.36 51.94 5.72
C SER A 222 30.23 52.94 5.96
N ALA A 223 30.45 54.19 5.55
CA ALA A 223 29.45 55.24 5.63
C ALA A 223 28.43 55.08 4.49
N PRO A 224 27.11 55.12 4.76
CA PRO A 224 26.11 55.29 3.71
C PRO A 224 26.25 56.68 3.08
N ALA A 225 26.17 56.76 1.75
CA ALA A 225 26.12 58.04 1.04
C ALA A 225 24.86 58.84 1.41
N PRO A 226 24.91 60.20 1.40
CA PRO A 226 23.78 61.02 1.82
C PRO A 226 22.62 60.95 0.82
N THR A 227 21.44 60.57 1.31
CA THR A 227 20.17 60.73 0.59
C THR A 227 19.72 62.19 0.58
N PRO A 228 19.35 62.78 -0.57
CA PRO A 228 18.75 64.11 -0.61
C PRO A 228 17.34 64.13 -0.02
N ALA A 229 16.93 65.29 0.52
CA ALA A 229 15.63 65.52 1.14
C ALA A 229 14.47 65.61 0.11
N PRO A 230 13.20 65.39 0.50
CA PRO A 230 12.11 65.10 -0.42
C PRO A 230 11.32 66.32 -0.91
N ALA A 231 10.84 66.26 -2.15
CA ALA A 231 9.77 67.11 -2.72
C ALA A 231 9.17 66.42 -3.97
N PRO A 232 7.94 66.76 -4.38
CA PRO A 232 6.68 66.26 -3.82
C PRO A 232 6.06 65.11 -4.66
N GLU A 233 5.03 64.46 -4.11
CA GLU A 233 4.30 63.36 -4.78
C GLU A 233 3.57 63.78 -6.06
N PRO A 234 3.35 62.82 -6.97
CA PRO A 234 2.08 62.69 -7.67
C PRO A 234 1.42 61.31 -7.46
N GLU A 235 0.34 61.34 -6.68
CA GLU A 235 -0.90 60.57 -6.84
C GLU A 235 -0.84 59.09 -7.32
N GLN A 236 -1.11 58.17 -6.39
CA GLN A 236 -1.75 56.88 -6.73
C GLN A 236 -3.15 56.77 -6.10
N SER A 237 -4.13 57.27 -6.87
CA SER A 237 -5.50 56.75 -6.99
C SER A 237 -6.06 55.93 -5.80
N ALA A 238 -6.51 56.64 -4.76
CA ALA A 238 -7.36 56.04 -3.73
C ALA A 238 -8.67 55.50 -4.34
N MET A 239 -8.92 54.20 -4.21
CA MET A 239 -10.22 53.63 -4.58
C MET A 239 -11.33 54.19 -3.67
N PRO A 240 -12.45 54.72 -4.20
CA PRO A 240 -13.50 55.33 -3.39
C PRO A 240 -14.35 54.26 -2.67
N MET A 241 -13.91 53.82 -1.49
CA MET A 241 -14.71 52.97 -0.62
C MET A 241 -15.90 53.73 -0.04
N ASN A 242 -17.11 53.21 -0.27
CA ASN A 242 -18.33 53.80 0.23
C ASN A 242 -18.39 53.79 1.77
N ARG A 243 -18.80 54.92 2.37
CA ARG A 243 -18.90 55.16 3.84
C ARG A 243 -19.63 54.06 4.65
N ARG A 244 -20.42 53.20 3.98
CA ARG A 244 -21.18 52.10 4.58
C ARG A 244 -20.35 50.83 4.81
N GLN A 245 -19.33 50.55 3.99
CA GLN A 245 -18.45 49.37 4.13
C GLN A 245 -17.47 49.54 5.29
N LYS A 246 -16.81 50.71 5.41
CA LYS A 246 -15.90 51.02 6.52
C LYS A 246 -16.53 50.79 7.90
N ARG A 247 -17.81 51.16 8.05
CA ARG A 247 -18.59 50.99 9.30
C ARG A 247 -19.01 49.55 9.62
N MET A 248 -18.92 48.60 8.68
CA MET A 248 -19.13 47.17 8.97
C MET A 248 -17.82 46.54 9.44
N MET A 249 -16.70 46.83 8.79
CA MET A 249 -15.37 46.36 9.18
C MET A 249 -15.00 46.81 10.61
N ASP A 250 -15.26 48.09 10.96
CA ASP A 250 -15.09 48.63 12.32
C ASP A 250 -16.03 47.98 13.37
N ARG A 251 -17.08 47.27 12.94
CA ARG A 251 -18.11 46.66 13.80
C ARG A 251 -17.97 45.14 13.94
N GLU A 252 -17.26 44.50 13.02
CA GLU A 252 -16.85 43.10 13.08
C GLU A 252 -15.63 42.96 14.01
N ASN A 253 -14.57 43.76 13.81
CA ASN A 253 -13.40 43.80 14.69
C ASN A 253 -13.74 44.12 16.17
N ARG A 254 -14.87 44.79 16.42
CA ARG A 254 -15.33 45.14 17.78
C ARG A 254 -16.26 44.08 18.41
N LYS A 255 -16.58 43.00 17.69
CA LYS A 255 -17.45 41.91 18.15
C LYS A 255 -16.72 40.64 18.54
N GLU A 256 -15.52 40.39 18.01
CA GLU A 256 -14.75 39.17 18.32
C GLU A 256 -14.17 39.18 19.75
N GLY A 257 -13.91 40.37 20.31
CA GLY A 257 -13.33 40.51 21.65
C GLY A 257 -14.23 40.16 22.86
N LYS A 258 -15.40 39.53 22.71
CA LYS A 258 -16.27 39.21 23.87
C LYS A 258 -17.30 38.07 23.71
N LYS A 259 -16.84 36.81 23.78
CA LYS A 259 -17.54 35.57 24.24
C LYS A 259 -16.64 34.36 23.95
N GLY A 260 -16.50 33.33 24.78
CA GLY A 260 -17.06 33.03 26.11
C GLY A 260 -16.52 31.67 26.60
N GLY A 261 -16.87 31.22 27.82
CA GLY A 261 -16.36 29.96 28.40
C GLY A 261 -17.42 28.89 28.72
N ARG A 262 -16.94 27.69 29.13
CA ARG A 262 -17.66 26.45 29.55
C ARG A 262 -18.39 25.67 28.43
N ALA A 263 -18.44 24.33 28.39
CA ALA A 263 -17.84 23.21 29.17
C ALA A 263 -17.72 21.98 28.20
N THR A 264 -16.93 20.91 28.41
CA THR A 264 -17.09 19.83 29.42
C THR A 264 -15.92 18.84 29.35
N SER A 265 -15.62 18.13 30.46
CA SER A 265 -14.50 17.18 30.62
C SER A 265 -14.84 15.70 30.33
N ARG A 266 -13.81 14.86 30.04
CA ARG A 266 -13.60 13.55 30.70
C ARG A 266 -12.28 12.82 30.35
N ASN A 267 -11.54 12.48 31.42
CA ASN A 267 -10.59 11.36 31.62
C ASN A 267 -9.23 11.24 30.88
N SER A 268 -8.20 11.78 31.55
CA SER A 268 -7.08 11.06 32.24
C SER A 268 -6.27 9.96 31.53
N GLY A 269 -4.93 10.07 31.58
CA GLY A 269 -4.01 8.94 31.32
C GLY A 269 -2.51 9.27 31.32
N THR A 270 -1.96 9.64 32.48
CA THR A 270 -0.56 9.46 32.94
C THR A 270 0.61 9.50 31.93
N ALA A 271 1.49 10.51 32.06
CA ALA A 271 2.93 10.35 31.89
C ALA A 271 3.69 11.34 32.80
N THR A 272 4.60 10.80 33.62
CA THR A 272 5.44 11.50 34.60
C THR A 272 6.33 12.57 33.95
N PRO A 273 6.48 13.78 34.53
CA PRO A 273 7.60 14.65 34.18
C PRO A 273 8.90 14.04 34.74
N THR A 274 9.81 13.64 33.86
CA THR A 274 11.20 13.39 34.26
C THR A 274 11.83 14.72 34.62
N SER A 275 12.54 14.75 35.74
CA SER A 275 13.17 15.95 36.29
C SER A 275 14.17 16.60 35.34
N GLU A 276 14.24 17.93 35.45
CA GLU A 276 15.19 18.81 34.79
C GLU A 276 16.65 18.34 34.98
N PRO A 277 17.49 18.39 33.93
CA PRO A 277 18.87 18.79 34.12
C PRO A 277 18.91 20.32 34.18
N GLN A 278 18.96 20.89 35.38
CA GLN A 278 19.28 22.31 35.57
C GLN A 278 20.72 22.59 35.15
N THR A 279 20.93 22.84 33.86
CA THR A 279 22.05 23.65 33.40
C THR A 279 21.58 25.10 33.35
N GLU A 280 21.74 25.83 34.46
CA GLU A 280 21.64 27.28 34.46
C GLU A 280 22.94 27.89 33.92
N PRO A 281 22.98 28.45 32.69
CA PRO A 281 24.10 29.26 32.27
C PRO A 281 24.08 30.61 33.00
N THR A 282 25.17 30.91 33.70
CA THR A 282 25.43 32.20 34.38
C THR A 282 25.88 33.27 33.36
N GLY A 283 25.09 33.45 32.29
CA GLY A 283 25.44 34.25 31.12
C GLY A 283 24.43 35.35 30.80
N GLU A 284 24.84 36.30 29.97
CA GLU A 284 23.97 37.37 29.46
C GLU A 284 22.92 36.77 28.50
N ARG A 285 21.66 36.71 28.93
CA ARG A 285 20.53 36.20 28.12
C ARG A 285 19.83 37.35 27.40
N LYS A 286 19.58 37.21 26.09
CA LYS A 286 18.88 38.20 25.27
C LYS A 286 17.54 37.69 24.77
N LYS A 287 16.48 38.47 24.99
CA LYS A 287 15.14 38.18 24.47
C LYS A 287 14.98 38.74 23.05
N VAL A 288 14.53 37.91 22.13
CA VAL A 288 14.26 38.20 20.72
C VAL A 288 12.82 37.80 20.43
N ILE A 289 12.05 38.65 19.75
CA ILE A 289 10.72 38.30 19.26
C ILE A 289 10.87 37.77 17.84
N ALA A 290 10.43 36.54 17.60
CA ALA A 290 10.46 35.91 16.29
C ALA A 290 9.30 36.40 15.38
N GLU A 291 9.40 36.15 14.07
CA GLU A 291 8.43 36.58 13.05
C GLU A 291 6.98 36.11 13.31
N ASN A 292 6.81 35.04 14.08
CA ASN A 292 5.51 34.48 14.48
C ASN A 292 4.99 35.03 15.83
N GLY A 293 5.65 36.05 16.40
CA GLY A 293 5.29 36.66 17.68
C GLY A 293 5.73 35.88 18.93
N LYS A 294 6.38 34.72 18.79
CA LYS A 294 6.92 33.96 19.94
C LYS A 294 8.19 34.61 20.49
N VAL A 295 8.37 34.60 21.80
CA VAL A 295 9.57 35.12 22.47
C VAL A 295 10.62 34.02 22.59
N LEU A 296 11.83 34.30 22.10
CA LEU A 296 12.98 33.43 22.16
C LEU A 296 14.05 34.06 23.05
N ILE A 297 14.60 33.29 23.98
CA ILE A 297 15.69 33.71 24.84
C ILE A 297 16.97 33.05 24.32
N VAL A 298 17.93 33.84 23.86
CA VAL A 298 19.23 33.35 23.39
C VAL A 298 20.26 33.60 24.49
N ASP A 299 20.85 32.53 25.00
CA ASP A 299 21.95 32.60 25.96
C ASP A 299 23.29 32.87 25.27
N SER A 300 24.26 33.35 26.05
CA SER A 300 25.67 33.56 25.70
C SER A 300 26.37 32.34 25.11
N LEU A 301 25.98 31.11 25.47
CA LEU A 301 26.49 29.86 24.89
C LEU A 301 25.85 29.50 23.53
N GLY A 302 24.91 30.32 23.04
CA GLY A 302 24.18 30.06 21.80
C GLY A 302 22.98 29.11 21.95
N ASN A 303 22.64 28.68 23.15
CA ASN A 303 21.40 27.94 23.42
C ASN A 303 20.19 28.87 23.22
N VAL A 304 19.13 28.35 22.60
CA VAL A 304 17.90 29.11 22.29
C VAL A 304 16.73 28.46 23.00
N PHE A 305 16.12 29.19 23.91
CA PHE A 305 14.93 28.79 24.65
C PHE A 305 13.70 29.48 24.06
N LEU A 306 12.57 28.79 24.02
CA LEU A 306 11.26 29.32 23.68
C LEU A 306 10.48 29.57 24.97
N GLU A 307 10.10 30.83 25.21
CA GLU A 307 9.23 31.23 26.32
C GLU A 307 7.78 31.08 25.87
N GLU A 308 7.07 30.09 26.42
CA GLU A 308 5.64 29.86 26.19
C GLU A 308 4.86 30.18 27.47
N GLU A 309 3.90 31.12 27.36
CA GLU A 309 2.97 31.44 28.44
C GLU A 309 1.80 30.44 28.41
N THR A 310 1.70 29.64 29.47
CA THR A 310 0.64 28.63 29.65
C THR A 310 -0.71 29.33 29.91
N GLU A 311 -1.83 28.63 29.69
CA GLU A 311 -3.20 29.19 29.89
C GLU A 311 -3.43 29.76 31.31
N ASP A 312 -2.71 29.24 32.31
CA ASP A 312 -2.73 29.69 33.71
C ASP A 312 -1.78 30.87 34.01
N GLY A 313 -1.07 31.41 33.01
CA GLY A 313 -0.15 32.55 33.13
C GLY A 313 1.29 32.21 33.54
N GLU A 314 1.62 30.92 33.71
CA GLU A 314 2.97 30.46 34.01
C GLU A 314 3.85 30.39 32.75
N ARG A 315 5.05 30.96 32.83
CA ARG A 315 6.06 30.98 31.77
C ARG A 315 6.94 29.74 31.84
N GLN A 316 6.95 28.95 30.77
CA GLN A 316 7.84 27.79 30.64
C GLN A 316 8.89 28.05 29.56
N GLU A 317 10.16 27.79 29.87
CA GLU A 317 11.30 27.94 28.96
C GLU A 317 11.66 26.58 28.34
N PHE A 318 11.31 26.36 27.07
CA PHE A 318 11.62 25.13 26.34
C PHE A 318 12.90 25.29 25.51
N LEU A 319 13.95 24.51 25.80
CA LEU A 319 15.16 24.48 24.98
C LEU A 319 14.84 23.96 23.57
N LEU A 320 15.13 24.74 22.53
CA LEU A 320 15.08 24.27 21.15
C LEU A 320 16.37 23.53 20.81
N ASP A 321 16.39 22.22 21.05
CA ASP A 321 17.41 21.32 20.52
C ASP A 321 16.96 20.65 19.20
N VAL A 322 17.90 20.53 18.28
CA VAL A 322 17.76 19.87 16.98
C VAL A 322 17.90 18.34 17.11
N ASP A 323 18.58 17.87 18.15
CA ASP A 323 18.88 16.44 18.37
C ASP A 323 17.90 15.71 19.31
N GLU A 324 17.08 16.44 20.07
CA GLU A 324 15.90 15.88 20.77
C GLU A 324 14.86 15.28 19.81
N ILE A 325 14.86 15.73 18.54
CA ILE A 325 13.92 15.27 17.50
C ILE A 325 14.23 13.82 17.10
N GLN A 326 13.59 12.88 17.80
CA GLN A 326 13.75 11.43 17.62
C GLN A 326 13.58 11.01 16.16
N ARG A 327 14.46 10.11 15.71
CA ARG A 327 14.44 9.59 14.34
C ARG A 327 13.33 8.56 14.19
N PRO A 328 12.46 8.66 13.16
CA PRO A 328 11.36 7.72 12.97
C PRO A 328 11.89 6.32 12.68
N THR A 329 11.34 5.33 13.36
CA THR A 329 11.69 3.93 13.20
C THR A 329 10.66 3.19 12.34
N ILE A 330 11.01 1.98 11.89
CA ILE A 330 10.08 1.12 11.15
C ILE A 330 8.86 0.73 12.01
N ARG A 331 9.00 0.71 13.35
CA ARG A 331 7.91 0.38 14.28
C ARG A 331 6.84 1.47 14.38
N ASP A 332 7.18 2.71 14.01
CA ASP A 332 6.24 3.84 13.97
C ASP A 332 5.30 3.81 12.75
N THR A 333 5.54 2.87 11.83
CA THR A 333 4.66 2.67 10.66
C THR A 333 3.33 2.04 11.04
N MET A 334 2.30 2.34 10.25
CA MET A 334 0.95 1.79 10.46
C MET A 334 0.94 0.26 10.46
N VAL A 335 1.87 -0.38 9.74
CA VAL A 335 2.02 -1.85 9.68
C VAL A 335 2.25 -2.48 11.06
N PHE A 336 3.00 -1.83 11.96
CA PHE A 336 3.24 -2.35 13.31
C PHE A 336 2.28 -1.73 14.34
N ARG A 337 1.93 -0.45 14.18
CA ARG A 337 1.08 0.27 15.13
C ARG A 337 -0.40 -0.19 15.09
N LEU A 338 -0.96 -0.48 13.91
CA LEU A 338 -2.36 -0.93 13.82
C LEU A 338 -2.60 -2.31 14.46
N PRO A 339 -1.80 -3.36 14.21
CA PRO A 339 -2.00 -4.65 14.88
C PRO A 339 -1.93 -4.55 16.42
N GLY A 340 -0.97 -3.81 16.97
CA GLY A 340 -0.87 -3.58 18.41
C GLY A 340 -2.05 -2.79 19.00
N TRP A 341 -2.55 -1.79 18.26
CA TRP A 341 -3.75 -1.04 18.64
C TRP A 341 -5.03 -1.90 18.58
N VAL A 342 -5.20 -2.71 17.53
CA VAL A 342 -6.32 -3.65 17.43
C VAL A 342 -6.26 -4.69 18.55
N TYR A 343 -5.08 -5.24 18.84
CA TYR A 343 -4.87 -6.20 19.92
C TYR A 343 -5.24 -5.62 21.29
N SER A 344 -4.74 -4.43 21.64
CA SER A 344 -5.06 -3.77 22.92
C SER A 344 -6.55 -3.41 23.05
N LYS A 345 -7.21 -3.02 21.94
CA LYS A 345 -8.66 -2.75 21.92
C LYS A 345 -9.55 -3.99 22.01
N THR A 346 -9.11 -5.14 21.49
CA THR A 346 -9.94 -6.36 21.38
C THR A 346 -9.59 -7.37 22.45
N VAL A 347 -8.37 -7.92 22.41
CA VAL A 347 -7.88 -8.96 23.31
C VAL A 347 -7.47 -8.38 24.66
N GLY A 348 -6.79 -7.22 24.66
CA GLY A 348 -6.36 -6.55 25.90
C GLY A 348 -7.53 -6.19 26.83
N ARG A 349 -8.67 -5.75 26.26
CA ARG A 349 -9.89 -5.47 27.04
C ARG A 349 -10.58 -6.73 27.56
N LEU A 350 -10.56 -7.85 26.82
CA LEU A 350 -11.14 -9.14 27.24
C LEU A 350 -10.31 -9.86 28.31
N LEU A 351 -8.98 -9.78 28.23
CA LEU A 351 -8.10 -10.29 29.28
C LEU A 351 -8.13 -9.40 30.53
N ALA A 352 -8.15 -8.07 30.38
CA ALA A 352 -8.31 -7.16 31.51
C ALA A 352 -9.67 -7.32 32.21
N SER A 353 -10.77 -7.56 31.48
CA SER A 353 -12.07 -7.84 32.11
C SER A 353 -12.10 -9.16 32.87
N ASN A 354 -11.30 -10.16 32.46
CA ASN A 354 -11.18 -11.42 33.20
C ASN A 354 -10.24 -11.29 34.40
N ALA A 355 -9.18 -10.47 34.31
CA ALA A 355 -8.25 -10.23 35.42
C ALA A 355 -8.91 -9.49 36.60
N VAL A 356 -9.84 -8.56 36.31
CA VAL A 356 -10.64 -7.86 37.35
C VAL A 356 -11.63 -8.79 38.07
N ASP A 357 -12.00 -9.93 37.46
CA ASP A 357 -12.86 -10.96 38.07
C ASP A 357 -12.04 -12.05 38.79
N SER A 358 -10.70 -11.91 38.86
CA SER A 358 -9.81 -12.95 39.39
C SER A 358 -8.54 -12.44 40.10
N GLY A 359 -8.53 -11.23 40.68
CA GLY A 359 -7.30 -10.64 41.20
C GLY A 359 -7.45 -9.43 42.13
N ALA A 360 -8.10 -9.63 43.28
CA ALA A 360 -8.03 -8.80 44.48
C ALA A 360 -8.53 -9.68 45.66
N GLU A 361 -7.85 -9.87 46.79
CA GLU A 361 -6.60 -9.29 47.34
C GLU A 361 -5.84 -10.37 48.13
N SER A 362 -4.49 -10.31 48.21
CA SER A 362 -3.70 -10.96 49.28
C SER A 362 -2.19 -10.59 49.25
N GLU A 363 -1.90 -9.35 49.62
CA GLU A 363 -0.67 -8.91 50.32
C GLU A 363 -1.19 -8.24 51.62
N GLU A 364 -0.71 -8.45 52.83
CA GLU A 364 0.25 -9.40 53.43
C GLU A 364 -0.30 -9.81 54.82
N GLU A 365 0.19 -10.88 55.45
CA GLU A 365 0.79 -10.77 56.80
C GLU A 365 1.48 -12.06 57.28
N LEU A 366 2.31 -11.90 58.32
CA LEU A 366 3.24 -12.89 58.84
C LEU A 366 2.68 -13.57 60.12
N SER A 367 3.24 -14.75 60.44
CA SER A 367 3.24 -15.42 61.76
C SER A 367 2.06 -16.34 62.17
N GLU A 368 2.34 -17.14 63.20
CA GLU A 368 1.81 -18.48 63.49
C GLU A 368 0.61 -18.56 64.46
N VAL A 369 -0.33 -19.46 64.12
CA VAL A 369 -0.89 -20.53 64.99
C VAL A 369 -1.96 -20.21 66.08
N VAL A 370 -2.86 -21.19 66.25
CA VAL A 370 -3.95 -21.43 67.24
C VAL A 370 -5.38 -21.03 66.85
N GLU A 371 -6.26 -22.00 67.15
CA GLU A 371 -7.72 -22.15 67.15
C GLU A 371 -8.49 -20.93 67.76
N ASP A 372 -9.82 -20.74 67.65
CA ASP A 372 -10.93 -21.70 67.61
C ASP A 372 -12.29 -21.05 67.20
N SER A 373 -13.25 -21.89 66.78
CA SER A 373 -14.72 -21.84 66.96
C SER A 373 -15.64 -20.62 66.65
N THR A 374 -16.69 -20.99 65.89
CA THR A 374 -18.16 -20.72 66.09
C THR A 374 -18.92 -19.53 65.44
N GLU A 375 -19.83 -19.95 64.52
CA GLU A 375 -21.27 -19.62 64.40
C GLU A 375 -21.83 -18.23 63.97
N GLY A 376 -22.97 -18.26 63.26
CA GLY A 376 -23.94 -17.15 63.14
C GLY A 376 -24.14 -16.54 61.74
N THR A 377 -24.75 -17.19 60.74
CA THR A 377 -26.22 -17.36 60.51
C THR A 377 -26.93 -16.22 59.75
N ALA A 378 -27.51 -16.57 58.59
CA ALA A 378 -28.67 -15.94 57.88
C ALA A 378 -28.54 -14.50 57.31
N SER A 379 -29.28 -14.07 56.26
CA SER A 379 -29.99 -14.77 55.15
C SER A 379 -30.48 -13.75 54.09
N SER A 380 -30.90 -14.24 52.90
CA SER A 380 -31.86 -13.58 51.98
C SER A 380 -31.42 -12.27 51.26
N ALA A 381 -31.87 -11.91 50.05
CA ALA A 381 -32.78 -12.59 49.11
C ALA A 381 -32.46 -12.26 47.64
N ARG A 382 -32.93 -13.12 46.73
CA ARG A 382 -33.09 -12.92 45.27
C ARG A 382 -34.50 -12.35 44.99
N PRO A 383 -34.90 -11.88 43.77
CA PRO A 383 -34.59 -12.42 42.43
C PRO A 383 -34.10 -11.32 41.45
N SER A 384 -34.08 -11.42 40.11
CA SER A 384 -34.66 -12.37 39.15
C SER A 384 -33.83 -12.50 37.84
N LYS A 385 -34.47 -12.80 36.71
CA LYS A 385 -33.93 -12.87 35.33
C LYS A 385 -35.07 -12.60 34.33
N ALA A 386 -34.75 -12.12 33.13
CA ALA A 386 -35.56 -12.35 31.93
C ALA A 386 -34.68 -12.67 30.70
N ARG A 387 -34.82 -13.89 30.14
CA ARG A 387 -34.27 -14.28 28.83
C ARG A 387 -35.43 -14.48 27.86
N ARG A 388 -35.30 -14.03 26.60
CA ARG A 388 -36.18 -14.45 25.49
C ARG A 388 -35.48 -15.51 24.62
N ARG A 389 -36.27 -16.43 24.06
CA ARG A 389 -35.85 -17.69 23.43
C ARG A 389 -36.50 -17.81 22.04
N GLY A 390 -35.74 -18.31 21.05
CA GLY A 390 -36.25 -18.57 19.70
C GLY A 390 -36.83 -19.98 19.48
N LYS A 391 -37.61 -20.13 18.40
CA LYS A 391 -38.13 -21.38 17.78
C LYS A 391 -38.41 -21.00 16.31
N ARG A 392 -37.73 -21.53 15.29
CA ARG A 392 -37.72 -22.90 14.69
C ARG A 392 -39.03 -23.27 13.95
N SER A 393 -38.95 -23.16 12.61
CA SER A 393 -39.46 -24.05 11.54
C SER A 393 -40.74 -24.87 11.75
N GLN A 394 -41.66 -24.78 10.78
CA GLN A 394 -42.14 -25.96 10.04
C GLN A 394 -42.43 -25.64 8.56
N ARG A 395 -42.71 -26.69 7.79
CA ARG A 395 -42.81 -26.76 6.32
C ARG A 395 -44.13 -27.46 5.96
N SER A 396 -44.85 -26.89 4.99
CA SER A 396 -45.87 -27.56 4.18
C SER A 396 -45.98 -26.79 2.87
#